data_AF-A0A954Z721-F1
#
_entry.id   AF-A0A954Z721-F1
#
_cell.length_a   1.000
_cell.length_b   1.000
_cell.length_c   1.000
_cell.angle_alpha   90.00
_cell.angle_beta   90.00
_cell.angle_gamma   90.00
#
_symmetry.space_group_name_H-M   'P 1'
#
loop_
_entity.id
_entity.type
_entity.pdbx_description
1 polymer ?
#
loop_
_entity_poly.entity_id
_entity_poly.type
_entity_poly.pdbx_seq_one_letter_code
_entity_poly.pdbx_strand_id
1 'polypeptide(L)'
;MEQATYLEWLNSAYENEFQTDNPTGKSCQDCHMSRDYRDENLGVDLASLATRIAAIQDETYPEAENLAELRDLTVKARPEGFARHNFRGLNLFLVEMFNQFDDILGVRKFDFMTGSMRDIEHAKADFLRQARNDVADVSISTHWTDAGVLEADVTIVNKVGHRFPSGVGFRRAVLAVEVVETGTDGAADRIVWASGRVNEAGVLVDERGEPLPSEFFETNAEGKQVYQPHYEVITSPSQVQIYETLLWSAKHKFTTSFLHGCSVVKDNRLLPRGWKKEGPNPALTGHFLEATWPKGRATQDPRYGDSSGSDHVQYRMTLPEGIERDRVMVKAELFYQAIPPYFLKQIFDASPKGNAAQRLHFLCGNANLDGTPIENWKLPVARDEATPK
;
A
#
# COMPACT_ATOMS: atom_id res chain seq x y z
N MET A 1 -14.64 8.23 9.48
CA MET A 1 -15.40 7.75 8.31
C MET A 1 -14.40 7.01 7.43
N GLU A 2 -14.62 5.73 7.15
CA GLU A 2 -13.67 4.89 6.38
C GLU A 2 -13.75 5.15 4.86
N GLN A 3 -14.91 5.64 4.40
CA GLN A 3 -15.22 5.85 2.98
C GLN A 3 -15.29 7.34 2.63
N ALA A 4 -14.27 8.12 3.01
CA ALA A 4 -14.15 9.51 2.59
C ALA A 4 -13.40 9.67 1.25
N THR A 5 -13.10 8.56 0.56
CA THR A 5 -12.28 8.52 -0.68
C THR A 5 -12.78 9.49 -1.75
N TYR A 6 -14.09 9.62 -1.94
CA TYR A 6 -14.64 10.58 -2.90
C TYR A 6 -14.39 12.03 -2.48
N LEU A 7 -14.54 12.36 -1.18
CA LEU A 7 -14.23 13.69 -0.66
C LEU A 7 -12.73 14.00 -0.73
N GLU A 8 -11.89 12.99 -0.51
CA GLU A 8 -10.43 13.10 -0.69
C GLU A 8 -10.08 13.34 -2.15
N TRP A 9 -10.75 12.65 -3.08
CA TRP A 9 -10.60 12.86 -4.52
C TRP A 9 -11.06 14.23 -4.97
N LEU A 10 -12.24 14.68 -4.53
CA LEU A 10 -12.72 16.03 -4.78
C LEU A 10 -11.73 17.08 -4.26
N ASN A 11 -11.07 16.82 -3.13
CA ASN A 11 -10.03 17.67 -2.56
C ASN A 11 -8.63 17.24 -3.00
N SER A 12 -8.46 16.77 -4.23
CA SER A 12 -7.16 16.41 -4.79
C SER A 12 -6.90 17.18 -6.07
N ALA A 13 -5.64 17.18 -6.51
CA ALA A 13 -5.22 17.73 -7.80
C ALA A 13 -5.81 16.95 -8.99
N TYR A 14 -6.47 15.81 -8.78
CA TYR A 14 -7.06 14.99 -9.83
C TYR A 14 -8.57 15.23 -10.00
N GLU A 15 -9.20 16.05 -9.14
CA GLU A 15 -10.62 16.38 -9.26
C GLU A 15 -10.90 17.05 -10.61
N ASN A 16 -12.02 16.69 -11.23
CA ASN A 16 -12.48 17.32 -12.47
C ASN A 16 -13.99 17.62 -12.45
N GLU A 17 -14.58 17.66 -11.27
CA GLU A 17 -15.99 17.98 -11.08
C GLU A 17 -16.20 19.48 -10.82
N PHE A 18 -15.29 20.12 -10.07
CA PHE A 18 -15.29 21.57 -9.92
C PHE A 18 -14.46 22.24 -11.02
N GLN A 19 -13.30 21.66 -11.34
CA GLN A 19 -12.41 22.13 -12.41
C GLN A 19 -12.51 21.20 -13.63
N THR A 20 -13.55 21.37 -14.44
CA THR A 20 -13.83 20.49 -15.59
C THR A 20 -12.74 20.50 -16.66
N ASP A 21 -11.89 21.53 -16.68
CA ASP A 21 -10.75 21.71 -17.58
C ASP A 21 -9.39 21.40 -16.91
N ASN A 22 -9.38 20.79 -15.73
CA ASN A 22 -8.15 20.41 -15.02
C ASN A 22 -7.26 19.52 -15.90
N PRO A 23 -6.05 19.99 -16.32
CA PRO A 23 -5.17 19.23 -17.21
C PRO A 23 -4.60 17.96 -16.57
N THR A 24 -4.64 17.88 -15.23
CA THR A 24 -4.23 16.71 -14.46
C THR A 24 -5.42 15.90 -13.93
N GLY A 25 -6.64 16.28 -14.31
CA GLY A 25 -7.88 15.65 -13.88
C GLY A 25 -7.94 14.18 -14.26
N LYS A 26 -8.31 13.33 -13.31
CA LYS A 26 -8.55 11.89 -13.50
C LYS A 26 -9.74 11.48 -12.67
N SER A 27 -10.75 10.90 -13.30
CA SER A 27 -11.89 10.32 -12.59
C SER A 27 -11.48 9.06 -11.82
N CYS A 28 -12.33 8.62 -10.90
CA CYS A 28 -12.16 7.30 -10.25
C CYS A 28 -12.07 6.17 -11.29
N GLN A 29 -12.84 6.27 -12.38
CA GLN A 29 -12.85 5.28 -13.45
C GLN A 29 -11.56 5.30 -14.28
N ASP A 30 -10.94 6.46 -14.50
CA ASP A 30 -9.66 6.53 -15.21
C ASP A 30 -8.55 5.78 -14.45
N CYS A 31 -8.60 5.80 -13.10
CA CYS A 31 -7.66 5.09 -12.24
C CYS A 31 -8.01 3.60 -12.04
N HIS A 32 -9.28 3.26 -11.85
CA HIS A 32 -9.72 1.91 -11.45
C HIS A 32 -10.28 1.05 -12.59
N MET A 33 -10.60 1.66 -13.73
CA MET A 33 -11.16 0.98 -14.89
C MET A 33 -10.36 1.30 -16.17
N SER A 34 -9.05 1.11 -16.10
CA SER A 34 -8.15 1.46 -17.20
C SER A 34 -8.53 0.77 -18.52
N ARG A 35 -8.41 1.52 -19.60
CA ARG A 35 -8.67 1.10 -20.98
C ARG A 35 -7.42 0.57 -21.69
N ASP A 36 -6.24 0.94 -21.18
CA ASP A 36 -4.96 0.43 -21.64
C ASP A 36 -4.69 -0.98 -21.10
N TYR A 37 -3.64 -1.63 -21.57
CA TYR A 37 -3.02 -2.77 -20.89
C TYR A 37 -1.53 -2.77 -21.17
N ARG A 38 -0.73 -2.80 -20.11
CA ARG A 38 0.72 -2.89 -20.18
C ARG A 38 1.21 -4.04 -19.31
N ASP A 39 2.03 -4.89 -19.91
CA ASP A 39 2.73 -5.98 -19.25
C ASP A 39 4.13 -6.10 -19.86
N GLU A 40 5.13 -5.66 -19.10
CA GLU A 40 6.53 -5.60 -19.54
C GLU A 40 7.13 -7.00 -19.73
N ASN A 41 6.69 -7.98 -18.93
CA ASN A 41 7.18 -9.36 -19.02
C ASN A 41 6.70 -10.03 -20.31
N LEU A 42 5.52 -9.63 -20.80
CA LEU A 42 4.94 -10.13 -22.04
C LEU A 42 5.26 -9.24 -23.25
N GLY A 43 5.92 -8.09 -23.06
CA GLY A 43 6.16 -7.10 -24.11
C GLY A 43 4.87 -6.50 -24.67
N VAL A 44 3.81 -6.42 -23.86
CA VAL A 44 2.50 -5.89 -24.25
C VAL A 44 2.39 -4.43 -23.81
N ASP A 45 2.10 -3.55 -24.75
CA ASP A 45 1.79 -2.13 -24.50
C ASP A 45 0.65 -1.70 -25.43
N LEU A 46 -0.58 -1.80 -24.92
CA LEU A 46 -1.81 -1.51 -25.66
C LEU A 46 -2.45 -0.27 -25.09
N ALA A 47 -2.54 0.79 -25.89
CA ALA A 47 -3.25 2.02 -25.52
C ALA A 47 -4.77 1.81 -25.38
N SER A 48 -5.32 0.81 -26.07
CA SER A 48 -6.72 0.41 -25.99
C SER A 48 -6.88 -1.10 -26.21
N LEU A 49 -7.97 -1.65 -25.67
CA LEU A 49 -8.32 -3.06 -25.84
C LEU A 49 -9.45 -3.20 -26.84
N ALA A 50 -9.17 -3.91 -27.93
CA ALA A 50 -10.18 -4.24 -28.93
C ALA A 50 -11.07 -5.40 -28.43
N THR A 51 -12.39 -5.23 -28.51
CA THR A 51 -13.35 -6.21 -27.99
C THR A 51 -14.57 -6.37 -28.89
N ARG A 52 -15.12 -7.59 -28.98
CA ARG A 52 -16.44 -7.84 -29.58
C ARG A 52 -17.49 -7.81 -28.46
N ILE A 53 -18.72 -7.38 -28.77
CA ILE A 53 -19.81 -7.58 -27.79
C ILE A 53 -20.03 -9.08 -27.70
N ALA A 54 -20.22 -9.59 -26.48
CA ALA A 54 -20.60 -10.98 -26.28
C ALA A 54 -21.91 -11.25 -27.04
N ALA A 55 -21.86 -12.18 -28.00
CA ALA A 55 -23.00 -12.64 -28.75
C ALA A 55 -23.11 -14.16 -28.59
N ILE A 56 -24.34 -14.65 -28.46
CA ILE A 56 -24.64 -16.08 -28.31
C ILE A 56 -24.54 -16.86 -29.63
N GLN A 57 -24.36 -16.14 -30.75
CA GLN A 57 -24.25 -16.70 -32.10
C GLN A 57 -23.52 -15.67 -32.98
N ASP A 58 -22.26 -15.94 -33.30
CA ASP A 58 -21.48 -15.17 -34.28
C ASP A 58 -20.66 -16.11 -35.17
N GLU A 59 -19.89 -15.55 -36.10
CA GLU A 59 -19.03 -16.28 -37.05
C GLU A 59 -17.90 -17.10 -36.42
N THR A 60 -17.69 -17.00 -35.10
CA THR A 60 -16.68 -17.75 -34.34
C THR A 60 -17.23 -18.99 -33.64
N TYR A 61 -18.55 -19.16 -33.59
CA TYR A 61 -19.21 -20.35 -33.05
C TYR A 61 -19.40 -21.44 -34.13
N PRO A 62 -19.50 -22.73 -33.75
CA PRO A 62 -19.83 -23.80 -34.69
C PRO A 62 -21.16 -23.56 -35.42
N GLU A 63 -21.27 -24.10 -36.64
CA GLU A 63 -22.49 -24.07 -37.43
C GLU A 63 -23.67 -24.71 -36.68
N ALA A 64 -24.85 -24.10 -36.79
CA ALA A 64 -26.09 -24.60 -36.18
C ALA A 64 -27.23 -24.59 -37.21
N GLU A 65 -28.17 -25.52 -37.06
CA GLU A 65 -29.36 -25.58 -37.92
C GLU A 65 -30.21 -24.31 -37.71
N ASN A 66 -30.61 -23.65 -38.81
CA ASN A 66 -31.30 -22.35 -38.83
C ASN A 66 -30.43 -21.14 -38.41
N LEU A 67 -29.13 -21.17 -38.69
CA LEU A 67 -28.25 -20.00 -38.55
C LEU A 67 -28.78 -18.83 -39.40
N ALA A 68 -28.81 -17.61 -38.84
CA ALA A 68 -29.04 -16.42 -39.64
C ALA A 68 -27.89 -16.21 -40.65
N GLU A 69 -28.10 -15.40 -41.68
CA GLU A 69 -27.06 -15.06 -42.65
C GLU A 69 -25.83 -14.47 -41.94
N LEU A 70 -24.61 -14.88 -42.34
CA LEU A 70 -23.37 -14.49 -41.66
C LEU A 70 -23.22 -12.97 -41.50
N ARG A 71 -23.66 -12.19 -42.49
CA ARG A 71 -23.63 -10.71 -42.42
C ARG A 71 -24.42 -10.13 -41.24
N ASP A 72 -25.46 -10.82 -40.81
CA ASP A 72 -26.34 -10.43 -39.70
C ASP A 72 -25.79 -10.94 -38.35
N LEU A 73 -24.77 -11.81 -38.39
CA LEU A 73 -24.07 -12.40 -37.24
C LEU A 73 -22.65 -11.87 -37.04
N THR A 74 -22.08 -11.14 -38.01
CA THR A 74 -20.73 -10.56 -37.89
C THR A 74 -20.69 -9.49 -36.81
N VAL A 75 -20.19 -9.86 -35.63
CA VAL A 75 -19.93 -8.92 -34.54
C VAL A 75 -18.58 -8.24 -34.76
N LYS A 76 -18.62 -6.95 -35.14
CA LYS A 76 -17.41 -6.16 -35.31
C LYS A 76 -16.67 -5.96 -33.99
N ALA A 77 -15.35 -6.11 -34.03
CA ALA A 77 -14.50 -5.65 -32.94
C ALA A 77 -14.58 -4.13 -32.83
N ARG A 78 -14.76 -3.63 -31.60
CA ARG A 78 -14.64 -2.21 -31.26
C ARG A 78 -13.19 -1.98 -30.86
N PRO A 79 -12.45 -1.11 -31.57
CA PRO A 79 -11.04 -0.86 -31.26
C PRO A 79 -10.85 -0.08 -29.95
N GLU A 80 -11.90 0.57 -29.46
CA GLU A 80 -11.87 1.46 -28.30
C GLU A 80 -13.15 1.31 -27.45
N GLY A 81 -13.11 1.87 -26.25
CA GLY A 81 -14.25 1.97 -25.34
C GLY A 81 -14.37 0.83 -24.32
N PHE A 82 -13.52 -0.20 -24.40
CA PHE A 82 -13.44 -1.22 -23.36
C PHE A 82 -12.71 -0.69 -22.13
N ALA A 83 -13.36 -0.81 -20.97
CA ALA A 83 -12.78 -0.48 -19.68
C ALA A 83 -12.63 -1.77 -18.88
N ARG A 84 -11.42 -2.06 -18.42
CA ARG A 84 -11.15 -3.25 -17.59
C ARG A 84 -11.76 -3.06 -16.20
N HIS A 85 -12.22 -4.14 -15.57
CA HIS A 85 -12.72 -4.10 -14.19
C HIS A 85 -11.60 -4.42 -13.19
N ASN A 86 -10.58 -3.56 -13.09
CA ASN A 86 -9.36 -3.84 -12.33
C ASN A 86 -9.40 -3.30 -10.90
N PHE A 87 -10.10 -4.00 -10.01
CA PHE A 87 -10.20 -3.62 -8.59
C PHE A 87 -9.19 -4.39 -7.73
N ARG A 88 -7.95 -3.86 -7.66
CA ARG A 88 -6.82 -4.57 -7.02
C ARG A 88 -6.77 -4.35 -5.50
N GLY A 89 -6.82 -3.09 -5.06
CA GLY A 89 -6.77 -2.72 -3.64
C GLY A 89 -5.48 -3.15 -2.91
N LEU A 90 -4.38 -3.37 -3.66
CA LEU A 90 -3.05 -3.79 -3.18
C LEU A 90 -3.03 -5.02 -2.26
N ASN A 91 -4.06 -5.87 -2.31
CA ASN A 91 -4.16 -7.07 -1.48
C ASN A 91 -3.65 -8.33 -2.18
N LEU A 92 -2.38 -8.29 -2.61
CA LEU A 92 -1.72 -9.44 -3.24
C LEU A 92 -1.67 -10.66 -2.30
N PHE A 93 -1.64 -10.43 -0.99
CA PHE A 93 -1.74 -11.47 0.05
C PHE A 93 -2.99 -12.34 -0.11
N LEU A 94 -4.15 -11.74 -0.38
CA LEU A 94 -5.39 -12.48 -0.59
C LEU A 94 -5.34 -13.31 -1.88
N VAL A 95 -4.74 -12.77 -2.94
CA VAL A 95 -4.55 -13.50 -4.20
C VAL A 95 -3.63 -14.71 -3.99
N GLU A 96 -2.56 -14.57 -3.20
CA GLU A 96 -1.72 -15.71 -2.83
C GLU A 96 -2.46 -16.73 -1.96
N MET A 97 -3.28 -16.30 -1.00
CA MET A 97 -4.10 -17.22 -0.21
C MET A 97 -5.07 -18.01 -1.09
N PHE A 98 -5.74 -17.36 -2.05
CA PHE A 98 -6.58 -18.07 -3.03
C PHE A 98 -5.78 -19.04 -3.89
N ASN A 99 -4.53 -18.70 -4.23
CA ASN A 99 -3.65 -19.55 -5.02
C ASN A 99 -3.13 -20.75 -4.23
N GLN A 100 -2.91 -20.62 -2.91
CA GLN A 100 -2.33 -21.69 -2.08
C GLN A 100 -3.38 -22.56 -1.40
N PHE A 101 -4.57 -22.03 -1.12
CA PHE A 101 -5.63 -22.68 -0.35
C PHE A 101 -6.96 -22.70 -1.10
N ASP A 102 -6.89 -23.00 -2.39
CA ASP A 102 -8.03 -22.99 -3.30
C ASP A 102 -9.12 -24.00 -2.90
N ASP A 103 -8.71 -25.15 -2.38
CA ASP A 103 -9.58 -26.21 -1.85
C ASP A 103 -10.33 -25.78 -0.58
N ILE A 104 -9.67 -25.05 0.32
CA ILE A 104 -10.26 -24.52 1.56
C ILE A 104 -11.20 -23.35 1.25
N LEU A 105 -10.81 -22.49 0.31
CA LEU A 105 -11.54 -21.28 -0.06
C LEU A 105 -12.60 -21.53 -1.13
N GLY A 106 -12.60 -22.71 -1.76
CA GLY A 106 -13.57 -23.10 -2.78
C GLY A 106 -13.46 -22.31 -4.07
N VAL A 107 -12.24 -21.87 -4.43
CA VAL A 107 -11.97 -21.09 -5.65
C VAL A 107 -11.24 -21.96 -6.67
N ARG A 108 -11.40 -21.64 -7.96
CA ARG A 108 -10.66 -22.33 -9.03
C ARG A 108 -9.45 -21.50 -9.42
N LYS A 109 -8.32 -22.16 -9.73
CA LYS A 109 -7.10 -21.49 -10.24
C LYS A 109 -7.13 -21.19 -11.74
N PHE A 110 -8.02 -21.86 -12.46
CA PHE A 110 -8.17 -21.73 -13.90
C PHE A 110 -9.65 -21.51 -14.25
N ASP A 111 -9.89 -20.73 -15.29
CA ASP A 111 -11.22 -20.51 -15.83
C ASP A 111 -11.46 -21.43 -17.03
N PHE A 112 -12.45 -22.32 -16.90
CA PHE A 112 -12.82 -23.25 -17.95
C PHE A 112 -13.49 -22.56 -19.15
N MET A 113 -14.05 -21.36 -18.96
CA MET A 113 -14.68 -20.58 -20.03
C MET A 113 -13.65 -19.88 -20.92
N THR A 114 -12.52 -19.45 -20.35
CA THR A 114 -11.44 -18.81 -21.12
C THR A 114 -10.35 -19.79 -21.55
N GLY A 115 -10.24 -20.95 -20.87
CA GLY A 115 -9.15 -21.91 -21.05
C GLY A 115 -7.81 -21.39 -20.52
N SER A 116 -7.78 -20.24 -19.83
CA SER A 116 -6.56 -19.65 -19.31
C SER A 116 -6.09 -20.35 -18.04
N MET A 117 -4.79 -20.60 -17.98
CA MET A 117 -4.09 -21.12 -16.80
C MET A 117 -3.16 -20.08 -16.16
N ARG A 118 -3.18 -18.83 -16.65
CA ARG A 118 -2.26 -17.77 -16.21
C ARG A 118 -2.96 -16.57 -15.57
N ASP A 119 -4.27 -16.64 -15.32
CA ASP A 119 -5.05 -15.51 -14.80
C ASP A 119 -4.51 -15.01 -13.46
N ILE A 120 -4.19 -15.92 -12.54
CA ILE A 120 -3.60 -15.58 -11.25
C ILE A 120 -2.22 -14.95 -11.43
N GLU A 121 -1.36 -15.49 -12.29
CA GLU A 121 -0.02 -14.94 -12.55
C GLU A 121 -0.10 -13.51 -13.11
N HIS A 122 -0.95 -13.29 -14.11
CA HIS A 122 -1.18 -11.97 -14.69
C HIS A 122 -1.79 -11.00 -13.67
N ALA A 123 -2.71 -11.45 -12.82
CA ALA A 123 -3.22 -10.63 -11.73
C ALA A 123 -2.11 -10.23 -10.76
N LYS A 124 -1.23 -11.15 -10.34
CA LYS A 124 -0.10 -10.84 -9.46
C LYS A 124 0.84 -9.80 -10.08
N ALA A 125 1.22 -9.98 -11.35
CA ALA A 125 2.05 -9.04 -12.09
C ALA A 125 1.42 -7.64 -12.15
N ASP A 126 0.12 -7.58 -12.38
CA ASP A 126 -0.64 -6.34 -12.46
C ASP A 126 -0.75 -5.63 -11.09
N PHE A 127 -0.92 -6.36 -9.98
CA PHE A 127 -0.83 -5.79 -8.62
C PHE A 127 0.54 -5.15 -8.36
N LEU A 128 1.61 -5.84 -8.73
CA LEU A 128 2.99 -5.36 -8.54
C LEU A 128 3.29 -4.14 -9.39
N ARG A 129 2.86 -4.14 -10.66
CA ARG A 129 2.98 -2.98 -11.56
C ARG A 129 2.30 -1.75 -10.95
N GLN A 130 1.06 -1.89 -10.45
CA GLN A 130 0.35 -0.78 -9.80
C GLN A 130 1.09 -0.30 -8.55
N ALA A 131 1.47 -1.23 -7.66
CA ALA A 131 2.19 -0.89 -6.43
C ALA A 131 3.43 -0.04 -6.72
N ARG A 132 4.21 -0.43 -7.73
CA ARG A 132 5.49 0.20 -8.09
C ARG A 132 5.36 1.51 -8.85
N ASN A 133 4.35 1.63 -9.71
CA ASN A 133 4.31 2.72 -10.69
C ASN A 133 3.25 3.78 -10.37
N ASP A 134 2.16 3.38 -9.71
CA ASP A 134 0.94 4.20 -9.65
C ASP A 134 0.57 4.67 -8.23
N VAL A 135 1.27 4.18 -7.19
CA VAL A 135 0.87 4.40 -5.78
C VAL A 135 1.62 5.55 -5.11
N ALA A 136 2.94 5.44 -5.00
CA ALA A 136 3.78 6.44 -4.34
C ALA A 136 5.19 6.39 -4.90
N ASP A 137 5.92 7.50 -4.79
CA ASP A 137 7.36 7.56 -5.06
C ASP A 137 8.12 7.82 -3.74
N VAL A 138 9.35 7.32 -3.65
CA VAL A 138 10.29 7.57 -2.54
C VAL A 138 11.56 8.16 -3.12
N SER A 139 12.11 9.18 -2.47
CA SER A 139 13.42 9.72 -2.79
C SER A 139 14.23 9.96 -1.51
N ILE A 140 15.53 9.69 -1.55
CA ILE A 140 16.43 9.85 -0.41
C ILE A 140 17.63 10.72 -0.75
N SER A 141 18.01 11.59 0.19
CA SER A 141 19.31 12.28 0.16
C SER A 141 20.04 12.11 1.49
N THR A 142 21.35 11.87 1.43
CA THR A 142 22.16 11.49 2.59
C THR A 142 23.41 12.33 2.70
N HIS A 143 23.82 12.67 3.92
CA HIS A 143 25.08 13.36 4.18
C HIS A 143 25.63 13.05 5.57
N TRP A 144 26.94 13.18 5.72
CA TRP A 144 27.58 13.17 7.04
C TRP A 144 27.58 14.55 7.67
N THR A 145 27.22 14.62 8.95
CA THR A 145 27.43 15.84 9.74
C THR A 145 28.88 15.96 10.21
N ASP A 146 29.32 17.17 10.56
CA ASP A 146 30.65 17.42 11.16
C ASP A 146 30.87 16.61 12.45
N ALA A 147 29.79 16.30 13.17
CA ALA A 147 29.80 15.48 14.38
C ALA A 147 29.87 13.96 14.11
N GLY A 148 29.86 13.54 12.85
CA GLY A 148 29.90 12.13 12.45
C GLY A 148 28.58 11.37 12.56
N VAL A 149 27.46 12.08 12.76
CA VAL A 149 26.11 11.51 12.63
C VAL A 149 25.76 11.43 11.15
N LEU A 150 25.21 10.30 10.72
CA LEU A 150 24.68 10.13 9.37
C LEU A 150 23.24 10.65 9.32
N GLU A 151 22.98 11.63 8.45
CA GLU A 151 21.63 12.14 8.22
C GLU A 151 21.10 11.65 6.87
N ALA A 152 19.83 11.24 6.85
CA ALA A 152 19.09 10.88 5.65
C ALA A 152 17.73 11.57 5.63
N ASP A 153 17.48 12.37 4.60
CA ASP A 153 16.21 13.03 4.34
C ASP A 153 15.42 12.18 3.34
N VAL A 154 14.31 11.61 3.80
CA VAL A 154 13.47 10.72 2.99
C VAL A 154 12.15 11.43 2.68
N THR A 155 11.87 11.62 1.40
CA THR A 155 10.59 12.18 0.92
C THR A 155 9.73 11.09 0.31
N ILE A 156 8.45 11.07 0.67
CA ILE A 156 7.45 10.15 0.12
C ILE A 156 6.37 10.99 -0.57
N VAL A 157 6.06 10.70 -1.83
CA VAL A 157 5.04 11.43 -2.59
C VAL A 157 3.89 10.48 -2.95
N ASN A 158 2.67 10.85 -2.54
CA ASN A 158 1.47 10.13 -2.89
C ASN A 158 1.03 10.47 -4.32
N LYS A 159 0.83 9.45 -5.17
CA LYS A 159 0.43 9.58 -6.57
C LYS A 159 -1.06 9.30 -6.79
N VAL A 160 -1.76 8.80 -5.78
CA VAL A 160 -3.20 8.51 -5.89
C VAL A 160 -4.03 9.72 -5.50
N GLY A 161 -5.24 9.82 -6.07
CA GLY A 161 -6.15 10.95 -5.83
C GLY A 161 -6.87 10.91 -4.49
N HIS A 162 -6.50 10.01 -3.60
CA HIS A 162 -7.06 9.92 -2.25
C HIS A 162 -5.92 9.65 -1.28
N ARG A 163 -6.20 9.47 0.01
CA ARG A 163 -5.11 9.18 0.94
C ARG A 163 -4.47 7.81 0.64
N PHE A 164 -3.20 7.63 1.00
CA PHE A 164 -2.51 6.35 0.93
C PHE A 164 -1.91 5.95 2.28
N PRO A 165 -2.19 4.73 2.80
CA PRO A 165 -3.19 3.77 2.32
C PRO A 165 -4.65 4.25 2.36
N SER A 166 -5.50 3.79 1.45
CA SER A 166 -6.95 4.07 1.46
C SER A 166 -7.79 2.86 1.88
N GLY A 167 -9.11 3.07 1.94
CA GLY A 167 -10.08 2.07 2.34
C GLY A 167 -10.02 1.79 3.83
N VAL A 168 -9.91 0.51 4.18
CA VAL A 168 -10.04 0.07 5.56
C VAL A 168 -8.94 0.61 6.48
N GLY A 169 -9.35 1.11 7.65
CA GLY A 169 -8.49 1.86 8.57
C GLY A 169 -7.29 1.08 9.14
N PHE A 170 -7.34 -0.25 9.13
CA PHE A 170 -6.21 -1.07 9.58
C PHE A 170 -5.14 -1.30 8.51
N ARG A 171 -5.35 -0.91 7.24
CA ARG A 171 -4.27 -1.01 6.25
C ARG A 171 -3.14 -0.07 6.67
N ARG A 172 -1.88 -0.51 6.54
CA ARG A 172 -0.71 0.32 6.84
C ARG A 172 0.33 0.31 5.74
N ALA A 173 1.04 1.42 5.59
CA ALA A 173 2.32 1.48 4.89
C ALA A 173 3.41 1.82 5.90
N VAL A 174 4.59 1.26 5.70
CA VAL A 174 5.74 1.43 6.59
C VAL A 174 6.92 1.90 5.77
N LEU A 175 7.61 2.92 6.26
CA LEU A 175 8.90 3.31 5.72
C LEU A 175 9.99 2.57 6.50
N ALA A 176 10.68 1.65 5.82
CA ALA A 176 11.89 1.03 6.32
C ALA A 176 13.12 1.79 5.81
N VAL A 177 14.09 2.01 6.70
CA VAL A 177 15.38 2.60 6.36
C VAL A 177 16.48 1.72 6.93
N GLU A 178 17.43 1.35 6.08
CA GLU A 178 18.58 0.53 6.44
C GLU A 178 19.87 1.21 6.01
N VAL A 179 20.86 1.18 6.90
CA VAL A 179 22.23 1.57 6.60
C VAL A 179 23.04 0.30 6.44
N VAL A 180 23.62 0.13 5.26
CA VAL A 180 24.39 -1.06 4.87
C VAL A 180 25.85 -0.65 4.69
N GLU A 181 26.74 -1.36 5.35
CA GLU A 181 28.18 -1.33 5.07
C GLU A 181 28.50 -2.46 4.09
N THR A 182 28.97 -2.08 2.90
CA THR A 182 29.32 -3.03 1.84
C THR A 182 30.52 -3.86 2.26
N GLY A 183 30.50 -5.18 2.10
CA GLY A 183 31.63 -6.05 2.45
C GLY A 183 32.89 -5.82 1.60
N THR A 184 34.07 -6.18 2.10
CA THR A 184 35.34 -6.25 1.34
C THR A 184 35.79 -7.70 1.19
N ASP A 185 36.55 -7.98 0.13
CA ASP A 185 37.24 -9.26 -0.08
C ASP A 185 36.34 -10.51 0.06
N GLY A 186 35.12 -10.44 -0.48
CA GLY A 186 34.15 -11.54 -0.46
C GLY A 186 33.34 -11.67 0.85
N ALA A 187 33.52 -10.76 1.81
CA ALA A 187 32.62 -10.64 2.94
C ALA A 187 31.23 -10.16 2.50
N ALA A 188 30.19 -10.61 3.19
CA ALA A 188 28.82 -10.17 2.96
C ALA A 188 28.59 -8.74 3.48
N ASP A 189 27.62 -8.06 2.89
CA ASP A 189 27.12 -6.77 3.37
C ASP A 189 26.60 -6.88 4.81
N ARG A 190 26.85 -5.86 5.61
CA ARG A 190 26.43 -5.78 7.01
C ARG A 190 25.44 -4.64 7.20
N ILE A 191 24.27 -4.93 7.75
CA ILE A 191 23.35 -3.89 8.22
C ILE A 191 23.90 -3.33 9.53
N VAL A 192 24.17 -2.02 9.57
CA VAL A 192 24.81 -1.33 10.71
C VAL A 192 23.84 -0.42 11.47
N TRP A 193 22.68 -0.14 10.89
CA TRP A 193 21.55 0.54 11.51
C TRP A 193 20.28 0.22 10.71
N ALA A 194 19.13 0.03 11.37
CA ALA A 194 17.87 -0.13 10.65
C ALA A 194 16.64 0.27 11.47
N SER A 195 15.62 0.80 10.78
CA SER A 195 14.28 1.03 11.30
C SER A 195 13.24 0.46 10.33
N GLY A 196 12.11 -0.02 10.85
CA GLY A 196 11.00 -0.52 10.05
C GLY A 196 11.18 -1.93 9.49
N ARG A 197 12.14 -2.69 10.02
CA ARG A 197 12.32 -4.12 9.67
C ARG A 197 11.14 -4.95 10.19
N VAL A 198 10.88 -6.05 9.49
CA VAL A 198 9.88 -7.04 9.88
C VAL A 198 10.50 -8.43 9.93
N ASN A 199 9.91 -9.33 10.72
CA ASN A 199 10.21 -10.76 10.65
C ASN A 199 9.35 -11.48 9.58
N GLU A 200 9.48 -12.80 9.49
CA GLU A 200 8.75 -13.66 8.54
C GLU A 200 7.22 -13.60 8.66
N ALA A 201 6.70 -13.16 9.81
CA ALA A 201 5.27 -12.97 10.05
C ALA A 201 4.79 -11.53 9.79
N GLY A 202 5.66 -10.64 9.27
CA GLY A 202 5.35 -9.24 9.01
C GLY A 202 5.29 -8.35 10.26
N VAL A 203 5.74 -8.86 11.40
CA VAL A 203 5.78 -8.15 12.70
C VAL A 203 6.96 -7.19 12.68
N LEU A 204 6.74 -5.92 13.02
CA LEU A 204 7.82 -4.94 13.14
C LEU A 204 8.72 -5.28 14.32
N VAL A 205 10.04 -5.28 14.08
CA VAL A 205 11.05 -5.72 15.04
C VAL A 205 12.11 -4.66 15.34
N ASP A 206 12.76 -4.78 16.50
CA ASP A 206 13.90 -3.96 16.91
C ASP A 206 15.22 -4.43 16.27
N GLU A 207 16.35 -3.86 16.73
CA GLU A 207 17.68 -4.22 16.25
C GLU A 207 18.05 -5.69 16.46
N ARG A 208 17.48 -6.32 17.50
CA ARG A 208 17.73 -7.71 17.91
C ARG A 208 16.78 -8.70 17.23
N GLY A 209 15.81 -8.20 16.45
CA GLY A 209 14.78 -9.04 15.84
C GLY A 209 13.58 -9.31 16.75
N GLU A 210 13.49 -8.63 17.90
CA GLU A 210 12.37 -8.79 18.82
C GLU A 210 11.20 -7.87 18.43
N PRO A 211 9.94 -8.30 18.56
CA PRO A 211 8.78 -7.45 18.26
C PRO A 211 8.83 -6.11 18.99
N LEU A 212 8.56 -5.02 18.28
CA LEU A 212 8.44 -3.70 18.92
C LEU A 212 7.23 -3.68 19.87
N PRO A 213 7.34 -3.06 21.06
CA PRO A 213 6.19 -2.94 21.99
C PRO A 213 4.97 -2.24 21.37
N SER A 214 5.21 -1.38 20.38
CA SER A 214 4.16 -0.70 19.61
C SER A 214 3.36 -1.65 18.70
N GLU A 215 3.95 -2.77 18.27
CA GLU A 215 3.39 -3.63 17.23
C GLU A 215 2.10 -4.33 17.67
N PHE A 216 1.97 -4.65 18.95
CA PHE A 216 0.75 -5.23 19.53
C PHE A 216 0.11 -4.34 20.60
N PHE A 217 0.46 -3.06 20.62
CA PHE A 217 -0.03 -2.08 21.58
C PHE A 217 0.20 -2.50 23.04
N GLU A 218 1.41 -2.97 23.34
CA GLU A 218 1.81 -3.37 24.69
C GLU A 218 1.64 -2.22 25.68
N THR A 219 1.39 -2.57 26.94
CA THR A 219 1.16 -1.60 28.00
C THR A 219 2.49 -1.26 28.69
N ASN A 220 2.84 0.02 28.73
CA ASN A 220 4.05 0.50 29.41
C ASN A 220 3.88 0.55 30.95
N ALA A 221 4.94 0.98 31.65
CA ALA A 221 4.96 1.08 33.11
C ALA A 221 3.86 2.01 33.68
N GLU A 222 3.40 3.00 32.90
CA GLU A 222 2.32 3.92 33.27
C GLU A 222 0.92 3.40 32.91
N GLY A 223 0.79 2.15 32.46
CA GLY A 223 -0.50 1.56 32.11
C GLY A 223 -1.08 2.02 30.76
N LYS A 224 -0.27 2.67 29.91
CA LYS A 224 -0.68 3.16 28.59
C LYS A 224 -0.20 2.24 27.47
N GLN A 225 -1.05 2.03 26.48
CA GLN A 225 -0.67 1.28 25.28
C GLN A 225 0.32 2.09 24.43
N VAL A 226 1.40 1.44 24.02
CA VAL A 226 2.46 2.02 23.17
C VAL A 226 2.07 1.93 21.70
N TYR A 227 2.38 2.95 20.92
CA TYR A 227 2.20 2.98 19.46
C TYR A 227 3.27 3.88 18.83
N GLN A 228 3.47 3.76 17.51
CA GLN A 228 4.36 4.66 16.77
C GLN A 228 3.60 5.94 16.39
N PRO A 229 3.94 7.13 16.93
CA PRO A 229 3.38 8.39 16.45
C PRO A 229 3.82 8.69 15.01
N HIS A 230 3.32 9.78 14.44
CA HIS A 230 3.93 10.36 13.25
C HIS A 230 5.24 11.07 13.66
N TYR A 231 6.30 10.79 12.92
CA TYR A 231 7.64 11.33 13.11
C TYR A 231 8.02 12.26 11.95
N GLU A 232 8.53 13.43 12.28
CA GLU A 232 9.30 14.29 11.36
C GLU A 232 10.80 13.98 11.45
N VAL A 233 11.25 13.50 12.63
CA VAL A 233 12.64 13.11 12.88
C VAL A 233 12.67 11.75 13.59
N ILE A 234 13.48 10.83 13.07
CA ILE A 234 13.76 9.51 13.63
C ILE A 234 15.23 9.42 14.03
N THR A 235 15.49 9.06 15.29
CA THR A 235 16.85 8.99 15.86
C THR A 235 17.19 7.63 16.46
N SER A 236 16.23 6.70 16.48
CA SER A 236 16.40 5.37 17.05
C SER A 236 15.82 4.31 16.11
N PRO A 237 16.48 3.14 15.99
CA PRO A 237 15.97 1.94 15.34
C PRO A 237 14.56 1.51 15.78
N SER A 238 14.20 1.81 17.03
CA SER A 238 12.89 1.47 17.61
C SER A 238 11.75 2.42 17.21
N GLN A 239 12.07 3.53 16.54
CA GLN A 239 11.11 4.50 16.02
C GLN A 239 10.86 4.21 14.54
N VAL A 240 9.62 3.95 14.17
CA VAL A 240 9.25 3.54 12.82
C VAL A 240 8.17 4.46 12.29
N GLN A 241 8.38 5.04 11.10
CA GLN A 241 7.33 5.79 10.43
C GLN A 241 6.31 4.84 9.81
N ILE A 242 5.10 4.85 10.38
CA ILE A 242 3.96 4.03 9.94
C ILE A 242 2.82 4.97 9.53
N TYR A 243 2.36 4.85 8.28
CA TYR A 243 1.20 5.53 7.73
C TYR A 243 -0.05 4.66 7.92
N GLU A 244 -0.87 5.01 8.91
CA GLU A 244 -2.02 4.18 9.33
C GLU A 244 -3.08 5.01 10.07
N THR A 245 -4.27 4.42 10.26
CA THR A 245 -5.26 4.92 11.21
C THR A 245 -5.25 4.07 12.47
N LEU A 246 -5.19 4.72 13.64
CA LEU A 246 -5.35 4.07 14.94
C LEU A 246 -6.61 4.57 15.64
N LEU A 247 -7.47 3.63 16.04
CA LEU A 247 -8.75 3.91 16.70
C LEU A 247 -8.70 3.45 18.15
N TRP A 248 -9.30 4.24 19.04
CA TRP A 248 -9.66 3.79 20.37
C TRP A 248 -11.12 3.36 20.42
N SER A 249 -11.34 2.31 21.22
CA SER A 249 -12.67 1.96 21.71
C SER A 249 -13.14 2.91 22.81
N ALA A 250 -14.41 2.78 23.21
CA ALA A 250 -14.98 3.50 24.36
C ALA A 250 -14.22 3.27 25.69
N LYS A 251 -13.40 2.21 25.77
CA LYS A 251 -12.54 1.90 26.93
C LYS A 251 -11.12 2.50 26.81
N HIS A 252 -10.87 3.36 25.82
CA HIS A 252 -9.55 3.92 25.51
C HIS A 252 -8.48 2.86 25.27
N LYS A 253 -8.87 1.77 24.59
CA LYS A 253 -7.97 0.72 24.12
C LYS A 253 -7.96 0.67 22.60
N PHE A 254 -6.78 0.47 22.00
CA PHE A 254 -6.63 0.35 20.55
C PHE A 254 -7.47 -0.80 20.01
N THR A 255 -8.16 -0.55 18.91
CA THR A 255 -9.04 -1.53 18.27
C THR A 255 -9.08 -1.34 16.76
N THR A 256 -9.22 -2.44 16.04
CA THR A 256 -9.53 -2.50 14.61
C THR A 256 -11.02 -2.79 14.35
N SER A 257 -11.82 -2.98 15.41
CA SER A 257 -13.26 -3.20 15.28
C SER A 257 -13.98 -1.93 14.87
N PHE A 258 -14.71 -2.00 13.75
CA PHE A 258 -15.58 -0.91 13.30
C PHE A 258 -16.72 -0.62 14.28
N LEU A 259 -17.25 -1.67 14.92
CA LEU A 259 -18.35 -1.52 15.88
C LEU A 259 -17.89 -0.90 17.19
N HIS A 260 -16.62 -1.11 17.57
CA HIS A 260 -16.09 -0.60 18.83
C HIS A 260 -15.28 0.69 18.68
N GLY A 261 -14.84 1.05 17.46
CA GLY A 261 -14.09 2.29 17.22
C GLY A 261 -14.93 3.53 17.57
N CYS A 262 -14.42 4.37 18.47
CA CYS A 262 -15.11 5.57 18.95
C CYS A 262 -14.33 6.85 18.64
N SER A 263 -13.01 6.84 18.75
CA SER A 263 -12.18 8.02 18.48
C SER A 263 -10.93 7.67 17.68
N VAL A 264 -10.54 8.59 16.80
CA VAL A 264 -9.31 8.48 16.02
C VAL A 264 -8.17 9.10 16.83
N VAL A 265 -7.17 8.28 17.18
CA VAL A 265 -5.98 8.72 17.93
C VAL A 265 -4.91 9.25 16.98
N LYS A 266 -4.75 8.56 15.85
CA LYS A 266 -3.77 8.85 14.80
C LYS A 266 -4.42 8.54 13.46
N ASP A 267 -4.23 9.43 12.49
CA ASP A 267 -4.47 9.17 11.07
C ASP A 267 -3.49 10.05 10.31
N ASN A 268 -2.33 9.48 10.03
CA ASN A 268 -1.25 10.12 9.28
C ASN A 268 -1.10 9.44 7.92
N ARG A 269 -2.18 8.91 7.34
CA ARG A 269 -2.10 8.36 5.97
C ARG A 269 -1.81 9.52 5.02
N LEU A 270 -0.92 9.31 4.06
CA LEU A 270 -0.44 10.35 3.14
C LEU A 270 -1.63 10.97 2.41
N LEU A 271 -1.80 12.27 2.52
CA LEU A 271 -2.90 12.98 1.84
C LEU A 271 -2.64 13.03 0.33
N PRO A 272 -3.68 13.15 -0.51
CA PRO A 272 -3.47 13.31 -1.94
C PRO A 272 -2.86 14.68 -2.25
N ARG A 273 -2.08 14.75 -3.33
CA ARG A 273 -1.63 16.03 -3.88
C ARG A 273 -2.82 16.96 -4.11
N GLY A 274 -2.66 18.25 -3.83
CA GLY A 274 -3.72 19.26 -3.98
C GLY A 274 -4.66 19.40 -2.78
N TRP A 275 -4.55 18.51 -1.78
CA TRP A 275 -5.38 18.58 -0.58
C TRP A 275 -5.19 19.89 0.19
N LYS A 276 -6.32 20.47 0.60
CA LYS A 276 -6.38 21.70 1.40
C LYS A 276 -7.38 21.55 2.53
N LYS A 277 -7.05 22.06 3.71
CA LYS A 277 -7.94 21.99 4.89
C LYS A 277 -9.26 22.72 4.67
N GLU A 278 -9.21 23.85 3.97
CA GLU A 278 -10.36 24.71 3.64
C GLU A 278 -11.18 24.19 2.47
N GLY A 279 -10.63 23.23 1.72
CA GLY A 279 -11.22 22.63 0.52
C GLY A 279 -10.80 23.27 -0.80
N PRO A 280 -11.17 22.64 -1.92
CA PRO A 280 -10.73 23.03 -3.26
C PRO A 280 -11.60 24.14 -3.87
N ASN A 281 -12.82 24.33 -3.37
CA ASN A 281 -13.85 25.17 -3.97
C ASN A 281 -14.81 25.74 -2.90
N PRO A 282 -15.37 26.95 -3.05
CA PRO A 282 -16.37 27.51 -2.12
C PRO A 282 -17.60 26.62 -1.89
N ALA A 283 -17.94 25.73 -2.83
CA ALA A 283 -19.04 24.76 -2.68
C ALA A 283 -18.67 23.55 -1.79
N LEU A 284 -17.38 23.26 -1.61
CA LEU A 284 -16.87 22.19 -0.75
C LEU A 284 -15.88 22.79 0.24
N THR A 285 -16.43 23.31 1.34
CA THR A 285 -15.64 23.97 2.39
C THR A 285 -15.13 22.98 3.44
N GLY A 286 -14.09 23.38 4.17
CA GLY A 286 -13.37 22.54 5.14
C GLY A 286 -14.23 21.80 6.19
N HIS A 287 -15.42 22.33 6.55
CA HIS A 287 -16.35 21.64 7.44
C HIS A 287 -16.81 20.28 6.90
N PHE A 288 -17.08 20.19 5.58
CA PHE A 288 -17.46 18.93 4.94
C PHE A 288 -16.27 17.98 4.72
N LEU A 289 -15.05 18.50 4.89
CA LEU A 289 -13.81 17.78 4.68
C LEU A 289 -13.16 17.31 5.98
N GLU A 290 -13.78 17.51 7.15
CA GLU A 290 -13.18 17.15 8.45
C GLU A 290 -12.79 15.66 8.52
N ALA A 291 -13.55 14.79 7.85
CA ALA A 291 -13.24 13.37 7.75
C ALA A 291 -11.93 13.07 6.96
N THR A 292 -11.48 14.03 6.15
CA THR A 292 -10.23 13.97 5.37
C THR A 292 -9.03 14.52 6.12
N TRP A 293 -9.23 15.21 7.24
CA TRP A 293 -8.16 15.85 7.98
C TRP A 293 -7.25 14.81 8.64
N PRO A 294 -5.92 15.03 8.67
CA PRO A 294 -5.03 14.18 9.43
C PRO A 294 -5.36 14.28 10.93
N LYS A 295 -4.95 13.27 11.70
CA LYS A 295 -5.17 13.21 13.16
C LYS A 295 -3.87 12.81 13.86
N GLY A 296 -3.73 13.23 15.12
CA GLY A 296 -2.50 13.03 15.89
C GLY A 296 -1.42 14.02 15.47
N ARG A 297 -0.14 13.62 15.53
CA ARG A 297 0.98 14.55 15.28
C ARG A 297 1.08 15.07 13.84
N ALA A 298 0.53 14.35 12.87
CA ALA A 298 0.51 14.80 11.47
C ALA A 298 -0.26 16.12 11.25
N THR A 299 -1.07 16.59 12.21
CA THR A 299 -1.71 17.92 12.11
C THR A 299 -0.73 19.08 12.30
N GLN A 300 0.45 18.80 12.86
CA GLN A 300 1.49 19.78 13.14
C GLN A 300 2.58 19.80 12.07
N ASP A 301 2.63 18.75 11.24
CA ASP A 301 3.55 18.66 10.12
C ASP A 301 3.13 19.61 8.99
N PRO A 302 3.97 20.59 8.62
CA PRO A 302 3.70 21.49 7.51
C PRO A 302 3.48 20.80 6.16
N ARG A 303 4.07 19.61 5.92
CA ARG A 303 3.90 18.84 4.68
C ARG A 303 2.46 18.40 4.44
N TYR A 304 1.69 18.19 5.50
CA TYR A 304 0.27 17.85 5.38
C TYR A 304 -0.60 19.07 5.02
N GLY A 305 -0.06 20.29 5.14
CA GLY A 305 -0.76 21.54 4.82
C GLY A 305 -0.33 22.23 3.53
N ASP A 306 0.75 21.77 2.88
CA ASP A 306 1.37 22.48 1.74
C ASP A 306 0.81 22.06 0.35
N SER A 307 -0.21 21.19 0.32
CA SER A 307 -0.81 20.63 -0.90
C SER A 307 0.13 19.75 -1.76
N SER A 308 1.33 19.42 -1.28
CA SER A 308 2.27 18.56 -2.02
C SER A 308 1.79 17.11 -2.15
N GLY A 309 0.98 16.64 -1.19
CA GLY A 309 0.63 15.22 -1.07
C GLY A 309 1.84 14.38 -0.68
N SER A 310 2.73 14.92 0.14
CA SER A 310 3.97 14.27 0.54
C SER A 310 4.18 14.25 2.05
N ASP A 311 5.16 13.46 2.48
CA ASP A 311 5.74 13.49 3.82
C ASP A 311 7.27 13.59 3.69
N HIS A 312 7.93 14.14 4.70
CA HIS A 312 9.37 14.25 4.78
C HIS A 312 9.85 13.84 6.17
N VAL A 313 10.65 12.76 6.23
CA VAL A 313 11.17 12.23 7.48
C VAL A 313 12.68 12.30 7.47
N GLN A 314 13.25 13.00 8.45
CA GLN A 314 14.70 13.06 8.65
C GLN A 314 15.14 11.95 9.60
N TYR A 315 16.08 11.12 9.16
CA TYR A 315 16.75 10.13 9.99
C TYR A 315 18.09 10.68 10.44
N ARG A 316 18.35 10.68 11.75
CA ARG A 316 19.66 11.02 12.35
C ARG A 316 20.21 9.81 13.04
N MET A 317 21.18 9.15 12.40
CA MET A 317 21.63 7.82 12.75
C MET A 317 23.05 7.89 13.31
N THR A 318 23.19 7.49 14.57
CA THR A 318 24.50 7.21 15.16
C THR A 318 24.87 5.77 14.80
N LEU A 319 25.91 5.61 14.00
CA LEU A 319 26.39 4.28 13.63
C LEU A 319 27.31 3.70 14.70
N PRO A 320 27.47 2.37 14.77
CA PRO A 320 28.49 1.73 15.61
C PRO A 320 29.91 2.24 15.33
N GLU A 321 30.83 2.03 16.27
CA GLU A 321 32.24 2.32 16.02
C GLU A 321 32.83 1.37 14.96
N GLY A 322 33.84 1.86 14.23
CA GLY A 322 34.56 1.05 13.24
C GLY A 322 33.86 0.88 11.89
N ILE A 323 32.82 1.67 11.59
CA ILE A 323 32.21 1.71 10.26
C ILE A 323 33.08 2.50 9.28
N GLU A 324 33.35 1.90 8.12
CA GLU A 324 34.07 2.53 7.01
C GLU A 324 33.09 3.39 6.18
N ARG A 325 33.18 4.73 6.35
CA ARG A 325 32.19 5.68 5.80
C ARG A 325 32.05 5.63 4.28
N ASP A 326 33.11 5.32 3.56
CA ASP A 326 33.15 5.19 2.10
C ASP A 326 32.47 3.93 1.57
N ARG A 327 32.11 2.99 2.46
CA ARG A 327 31.41 1.75 2.14
C ARG A 327 29.95 1.74 2.56
N VAL A 328 29.46 2.87 3.09
CA VAL A 328 28.09 3.00 3.59
C VAL A 328 27.12 3.35 2.45
N MET A 329 25.99 2.65 2.41
CA MET A 329 24.82 2.94 1.58
C MET A 329 23.58 3.03 2.46
N VAL A 330 22.72 4.01 2.23
CA VAL A 330 21.41 4.10 2.89
C VAL A 330 20.33 3.70 1.91
N LYS A 331 19.46 2.78 2.32
CA LYS A 331 18.34 2.28 1.53
C LYS A 331 17.04 2.67 2.23
N ALA A 332 16.12 3.27 1.49
CA ALA A 332 14.76 3.55 1.94
C ALA A 332 13.77 2.71 1.13
N GLU A 333 12.85 2.02 1.81
CA GLU A 333 11.78 1.25 1.20
C GLU A 333 10.44 1.59 1.86
N LEU A 334 9.48 2.06 1.05
CA LEU A 334 8.08 2.10 1.44
C LEU A 334 7.43 0.77 1.04
N PHE A 335 6.89 0.06 2.02
CA PHE A 335 6.15 -1.18 1.78
C PHE A 335 4.76 -1.13 2.41
N TYR A 336 3.86 -1.95 1.89
CA TYR A 336 2.46 -2.02 2.26
C TYR A 336 2.12 -3.33 2.94
N GLN A 337 1.28 -3.26 3.98
CA GLN A 337 0.68 -4.43 4.61
C GLN A 337 -0.83 -4.30 4.58
N ALA A 338 -1.44 -5.22 3.84
CA ALA A 338 -2.88 -5.30 3.75
C ALA A 338 -3.46 -5.75 5.10
N ILE A 339 -2.86 -6.76 5.73
CA ILE A 339 -3.39 -7.41 6.93
C ILE A 339 -2.29 -7.36 8.00
N PRO A 340 -2.16 -6.26 8.77
CA PRO A 340 -1.07 -6.15 9.74
C PRO A 340 -1.24 -7.13 10.91
N PRO A 341 -0.15 -7.54 11.58
CA PRO A 341 -0.19 -8.50 12.69
C PRO A 341 -1.11 -8.10 13.85
N TYR A 342 -1.17 -6.82 14.24
CA TYR A 342 -2.10 -6.39 15.30
C TYR A 342 -3.57 -6.62 14.96
N PHE A 343 -3.94 -6.50 13.68
CA PHE A 343 -5.30 -6.76 13.23
C PHE A 343 -5.62 -8.24 13.38
N LEU A 344 -4.73 -9.13 12.91
CA LEU A 344 -4.89 -10.57 13.04
C LEU A 344 -4.99 -10.98 14.51
N LYS A 345 -4.07 -10.49 15.35
CA LYS A 345 -4.09 -10.76 16.79
C LYS A 345 -5.43 -10.38 17.42
N GLN A 346 -5.95 -9.19 17.13
CA GLN A 346 -7.24 -8.75 17.68
C GLN A 346 -8.41 -9.61 17.20
N ILE A 347 -8.42 -10.07 15.95
CA ILE A 347 -9.44 -11.00 15.44
C ILE A 347 -9.34 -12.35 16.15
N PHE A 348 -8.13 -12.89 16.33
CA PHE A 348 -7.92 -14.18 16.98
C PHE A 348 -8.26 -14.15 18.47
N ASP A 349 -7.90 -13.08 19.17
CA ASP A 349 -8.24 -12.88 20.59
C ASP A 349 -9.75 -12.69 20.79
N ALA A 350 -10.43 -12.02 19.85
CA ALA A 350 -11.87 -11.77 19.94
C ALA A 350 -12.71 -13.02 19.67
N SER A 351 -12.21 -13.98 18.89
CA SER A 351 -12.97 -15.19 18.53
C SER A 351 -12.09 -16.46 18.46
N PRO A 352 -11.41 -16.85 19.55
CA PRO A 352 -10.40 -17.94 19.51
C PRO A 352 -10.99 -19.31 19.17
N LYS A 353 -12.29 -19.50 19.39
CA LYS A 353 -13.04 -20.74 19.08
C LYS A 353 -13.96 -20.59 17.87
N GLY A 354 -13.95 -19.44 17.20
CA GLY A 354 -14.79 -19.20 16.03
C GLY A 354 -14.21 -19.89 14.80
N ASN A 355 -15.02 -20.70 14.11
CA ASN A 355 -14.58 -21.44 12.92
C ASN A 355 -13.92 -20.55 11.86
N ALA A 356 -14.44 -19.32 11.65
CA ALA A 356 -13.88 -18.38 10.70
C ALA A 356 -12.51 -17.82 11.14
N ALA A 357 -12.34 -17.50 12.42
CA ALA A 357 -11.07 -17.02 12.96
C ALA A 357 -10.00 -18.12 12.95
N GLN A 358 -10.38 -19.36 13.27
CA GLN A 358 -9.48 -20.52 13.17
C GLN A 358 -9.08 -20.80 11.72
N ARG A 359 -10.00 -20.68 10.77
CA ARG A 359 -9.67 -20.79 9.34
C ARG A 359 -8.72 -19.68 8.92
N LEU A 360 -8.98 -18.42 9.28
CA LEU A 360 -8.06 -17.31 8.97
C LEU A 360 -6.68 -17.54 9.59
N HIS A 361 -6.61 -17.99 10.84
CA HIS A 361 -5.36 -18.33 11.50
C HIS A 361 -4.62 -19.45 10.75
N PHE A 362 -5.33 -20.49 10.30
CA PHE A 362 -4.74 -21.54 9.47
C PHE A 362 -4.17 -20.96 8.16
N LEU A 363 -4.95 -20.18 7.42
CA LEU A 363 -4.53 -19.62 6.13
C LEU A 363 -3.32 -18.70 6.30
N CYS A 364 -3.34 -17.78 7.27
CA CYS A 364 -2.22 -16.89 7.54
C CYS A 364 -0.99 -17.64 8.05
N GLY A 365 -1.16 -18.59 8.97
CA GLY A 365 -0.04 -19.32 9.58
C GLY A 365 0.61 -20.38 8.68
N ASN A 366 -0.02 -20.73 7.55
CA ASN A 366 0.50 -21.73 6.60
C ASN A 366 0.79 -21.15 5.22
N ALA A 367 0.55 -19.85 5.00
CA ALA A 367 0.86 -19.22 3.72
C ALA A 367 2.38 -19.19 3.52
N ASN A 368 2.86 -19.82 2.45
CA ASN A 368 4.26 -19.75 2.06
C ASN A 368 4.47 -18.53 1.17
N LEU A 369 5.15 -17.51 1.70
CA LEU A 369 5.47 -16.28 0.95
C LEU A 369 6.96 -16.21 0.56
N ASP A 370 7.75 -17.24 0.87
CA ASP A 370 9.19 -17.27 0.63
C ASP A 370 9.48 -17.21 -0.88
N GLY A 371 10.40 -16.33 -1.27
CA GLY A 371 10.75 -16.13 -2.68
C GLY A 371 9.63 -15.50 -3.52
N THR A 372 8.49 -15.14 -2.92
CA THR A 372 7.44 -14.37 -3.59
C THR A 372 7.73 -12.87 -3.49
N PRO A 373 7.14 -12.03 -4.35
CA PRO A 373 7.24 -10.58 -4.23
C PRO A 373 6.64 -9.98 -2.95
N ILE A 374 5.98 -10.80 -2.12
CA ILE A 374 5.39 -10.40 -0.83
C ILE A 374 5.96 -11.16 0.37
N GLU A 375 7.19 -11.67 0.24
CA GLU A 375 7.95 -12.29 1.31
C GLU A 375 7.93 -11.44 2.60
N ASN A 376 7.95 -12.11 3.76
CA ASN A 376 7.87 -11.48 5.08
C ASN A 376 6.62 -10.59 5.27
N TRP A 377 5.55 -10.89 4.53
CA TRP A 377 4.31 -10.12 4.50
C TRP A 377 4.50 -8.64 4.10
N LYS A 378 5.46 -8.34 3.22
CA LYS A 378 5.73 -6.97 2.74
C LYS A 378 5.38 -6.85 1.26
N LEU A 379 4.46 -5.97 0.86
CA LEU A 379 4.30 -5.60 -0.54
C LEU A 379 5.14 -4.35 -0.85
N PRO A 380 6.24 -4.43 -1.63
CA PRO A 380 7.05 -3.26 -1.97
C PRO A 380 6.23 -2.27 -2.80
N VAL A 381 6.30 -0.99 -2.43
CA VAL A 381 5.65 0.12 -3.13
C VAL A 381 6.70 0.94 -3.87
N ALA A 382 7.66 1.51 -3.16
CA ALA A 382 8.71 2.31 -3.75
C ALA A 382 9.99 2.20 -2.92
N ARG A 383 11.13 2.43 -3.56
CA ARG A 383 12.44 2.40 -2.89
C ARG A 383 13.40 3.36 -3.57
N ASP A 384 14.35 3.84 -2.81
CA ASP A 384 15.49 4.62 -3.30
C ASP A 384 16.71 4.36 -2.41
N GLU A 385 17.91 4.61 -2.94
CA GLU A 385 19.16 4.43 -2.19
C GLU A 385 20.15 5.54 -2.51
N ALA A 386 20.93 5.94 -1.50
CA ALA A 386 21.94 6.98 -1.64
C ALA A 386 23.19 6.67 -0.82
N THR A 387 24.34 6.94 -1.43
CA THR A 387 25.63 6.97 -0.74
C THR A 387 25.79 8.30 -0.01
N PRO A 388 26.09 8.29 1.29
CA PRO A 388 26.36 9.52 2.04
C PRO A 388 27.50 10.34 1.41
N LYS A 389 27.25 11.64 1.23
CA LYS A 389 28.27 12.60 0.80
C LYS A 389 29.01 13.21 1.97
#